data_AF-A0A532ASJ8-F1
#
_entry.id   AF-A0A532ASJ8-F1
#
_cell.length_a   1.000
_cell.length_b   1.000
_cell.length_c   1.000
_cell.angle_alpha   90.00
_cell.angle_beta   90.00
_cell.angle_gamma   90.00
#
_symmetry.space_group_name_H-M   'P 1'
#
loop_
_entity.id
_entity.type
_entity.pdbx_description
1 polymer ?
#
loop_
_entity_poly.entity_id
_entity_poly.type
_entity_poly.pdbx_seq_one_letter_code
_entity_poly.pdbx_strand_id
1 'polypeptide(L)' 'SKLLIEHADVAVAPGVGFGEHGDDHVRIALVENEHRIRQAARNIKRFLTSSAKQPNNVVPLAAHR' A
#
# COMPACT_ATOMS: atom_id res chain seq x y z
N SER A 1 3.06 -4.52 0.16
CA SER A 1 3.85 -3.33 -0.26
C SER A 1 4.26 -3.35 -1.74
N LYS A 2 4.74 -4.48 -2.29
CA LYS A 2 5.21 -4.62 -3.69
C LYS A 2 4.25 -4.04 -4.75
N LEU A 3 2.94 -4.29 -4.60
CA LEU A 3 1.91 -3.78 -5.54
C LEU A 3 1.82 -2.25 -5.59
N LEU A 4 2.08 -1.54 -4.49
CA LEU A 4 2.04 -0.07 -4.48
C LEU A 4 3.22 0.53 -5.25
N ILE A 5 4.37 -0.14 -5.26
CA ILE A 5 5.51 0.27 -6.06
C ILE A 5 5.23 0.00 -7.54
N GLU A 6 4.76 -1.21 -7.87
CA GLU A 6 4.58 -1.64 -9.26
C GLU A 6 3.38 -1.02 -9.97
N HIS A 7 2.30 -0.70 -9.25
CA HIS A 7 1.04 -0.25 -9.84
C HIS A 7 0.56 1.13 -9.38
N ALA A 8 1.17 1.69 -8.33
CA ALA A 8 0.86 3.03 -7.85
C ALA A 8 2.08 3.97 -7.85
N ASP A 9 3.27 3.51 -8.23
CA ASP A 9 4.51 4.29 -8.14
C ASP A 9 4.74 4.92 -6.76
N VAL A 10 4.32 4.23 -5.69
CA VAL A 10 4.49 4.68 -4.30
C VAL A 10 5.27 3.65 -3.48
N ALA A 11 6.46 4.05 -3.03
CA ALA A 11 7.25 3.28 -2.07
C ALA A 11 6.71 3.46 -0.64
N VAL A 12 6.57 2.36 0.09
CA VAL A 12 6.11 2.32 1.50
C VAL A 12 6.95 1.37 2.33
N ALA A 13 7.04 1.62 3.63
CA ALA A 13 7.67 0.68 4.56
C ALA A 13 6.65 -0.38 5.03
N PRO A 14 6.93 -1.68 4.86
CA PRO A 14 6.04 -2.74 5.34
C PRO A 14 6.03 -2.79 6.88
N GLY A 15 4.86 -3.03 7.46
CA GLY A 15 4.66 -3.01 8.90
C GLY A 15 5.31 -4.18 9.66
N VAL A 16 5.67 -5.28 8.96
CA VAL A 16 6.38 -6.44 9.55
C VAL A 16 7.65 -6.05 10.32
N GLY A 17 8.32 -4.96 9.94
CA GLY A 17 9.50 -4.44 10.64
C GLY A 17 9.20 -3.68 11.95
N PHE A 18 7.94 -3.57 12.36
CA PHE A 18 7.48 -2.73 13.49
C PHE A 18 6.78 -3.52 14.61
N GLY A 19 6.83 -4.86 14.55
CA GLY A 19 6.25 -5.75 15.56
C GLY A 19 5.33 -6.80 14.96
N GLU A 20 4.96 -7.80 15.77
CA GLU A 20 4.21 -8.98 15.34
C GLU A 20 2.82 -8.66 14.76
N HIS A 21 2.23 -7.54 15.16
CA HIS A 21 0.93 -7.08 14.67
C HIS A 21 1.02 -6.11 13.48
N GLY A 22 2.21 -5.91 12.94
CA GLY A 22 2.44 -4.95 11.85
C GLY A 22 2.17 -5.48 10.45
N ASP A 23 1.96 -6.79 10.27
CA ASP A 23 1.97 -7.41 8.93
C ASP A 23 0.88 -6.88 7.98
N ASP A 24 -0.31 -6.55 8.52
CA ASP A 24 -1.43 -5.99 7.75
C ASP A 24 -1.29 -4.48 7.44
N HIS A 25 -0.24 -3.84 7.94
CA HIS A 25 -0.07 -2.40 7.89
C HIS A 25 1.16 -1.97 7.09
N VAL A 26 1.14 -0.70 6.68
CA VAL A 26 2.30 -0.02 6.10
C VAL A 26 2.51 1.31 6.81
N ARG A 27 3.76 1.76 6.90
CA ARG A 27 4.10 3.07 7.45
C ARG A 27 4.28 4.08 6.33
N ILE A 28 3.59 5.21 6.45
CA ILE A 28 3.70 6.37 5.57
C ILE A 28 4.35 7.51 6.37
N ALA A 29 5.37 8.14 5.78
CA ALA A 29 6.05 9.28 6.37
C ALA A 29 5.86 10.53 5.50
N LEU A 30 5.55 11.66 6.12
CA LEU A 30 5.38 12.95 5.44
C LEU A 30 6.72 13.67 5.32
N VAL A 31 7.64 13.08 4.56
CA VAL A 31 9.02 13.58 4.37
C VAL A 31 9.23 14.26 3.01
N GLU A 32 8.19 14.28 2.20
CA GLU A 32 8.20 14.80 0.83
C GLU A 32 7.45 16.13 0.73
N ASN A 33 7.67 16.86 -0.36
CA ASN A 33 6.94 18.10 -0.59
C ASN A 33 5.46 17.84 -0.91
N GLU A 34 4.65 18.89 -0.78
CA GLU A 34 3.19 18.80 -0.92
C GLU A 34 2.74 18.30 -2.30
N HIS A 35 3.41 18.71 -3.38
CA HIS A 35 3.09 18.26 -4.73
C HIS A 35 3.29 16.75 -4.90
N ARG A 36 4.38 16.22 -4.35
CA ARG A 36 4.68 14.78 -4.37
C ARG A 36 3.71 13.99 -3.49
N ILE A 37 3.37 14.49 -2.31
CA ILE A 37 2.36 13.87 -1.43
C ILE A 37 1.00 13.81 -2.15
N ARG A 38 0.57 14.92 -2.78
CA ARG A 38 -0.68 14.95 -3.55
C ARG A 38 -0.64 13.97 -4.73
N GLN A 39 0.50 13.81 -5.40
CA GLN A 39 0.67 12.82 -6.47
C GLN A 39 0.54 11.38 -5.96
N ALA A 40 1.25 11.03 -4.89
CA ALA A 40 1.17 9.72 -4.26
C ALA A 40 -0.27 9.38 -3.86
N ALA A 41 -1.00 10.33 -3.25
CA ALA A 41 -2.40 10.15 -2.88
C ALA A 41 -3.31 9.87 -4.09
N ARG A 42 -3.12 10.59 -5.22
CA ARG A 42 -3.87 10.33 -6.46
C ARG A 42 -3.56 8.95 -7.04
N ASN A 43 -2.31 8.51 -7.01
CA ASN A 43 -1.93 7.19 -7.51
C ASN A 43 -2.54 6.08 -6.66
N ILE A 44 -2.46 6.18 -5.34
CA ILE A 44 -3.07 5.23 -4.42
C ILE A 44 -4.59 5.16 -4.66
N LYS A 45 -5.27 6.31 -4.81
CA LYS A 45 -6.69 6.35 -5.12
C LYS A 45 -7.02 5.60 -6.42
N ARG A 46 -6.25 5.83 -7.48
CA ARG A 46 -6.42 5.13 -8.77
C ARG A 46 -6.21 3.62 -8.62
N PHE A 47 -5.15 3.21 -7.93
CA PHE A 47 -4.85 1.81 -7.66
C PHE A 47 -6.00 1.11 -6.92
N LEU A 48 -6.47 1.69 -5.81
CA LEU A 48 -7.56 1.12 -5.02
C LEU A 48 -8.89 1.05 -5.79
N THR A 49 -9.18 2.07 -6.61
CA THR A 49 -10.39 2.08 -7.45
C THR A 49 -10.32 1.07 -8.59
N SER A 50 -9.13 0.85 -9.16
CA SER A 50 -8.89 -0.14 -10.23
C SER A 50 -8.97 -1.57 -9.70
N SER A 51 -8.43 -1.84 -8.51
CA SER A 51 -8.44 -3.16 -7.87
C SER A 51 -9.84 -3.64 -7.48
N ALA A 52 -10.82 -2.74 -7.35
CA ALA A 52 -12.22 -3.11 -7.12
C ALA A 52 -12.86 -3.86 -8.31
N LYS A 53 -12.29 -3.76 -9.53
CA LYS A 53 -12.77 -4.50 -10.72
C LYS A 53 -12.13 -5.87 -10.89
N GLN A 54 -10.97 -6.14 -10.27
CA GLN A 54 -10.27 -7.42 -10.36
C GLN A 54 -9.40 -7.59 -9.11
N PRO A 55 -9.79 -8.46 -8.16
CA PRO A 55 -9.04 -8.67 -6.93
C PRO A 55 -7.86 -9.60 -7.21
N ASN A 56 -6.86 -9.10 -7.95
CA ASN A 56 -5.76 -9.92 -8.50
C ASN A 56 -4.73 -10.40 -7.46
N ASN A 57 -4.94 -10.19 -6.15
CA ASN A 57 -4.08 -10.79 -5.11
C ASN A 57 -4.63 -10.61 -3.67
N VAL A 58 -5.90 -10.88 -3.43
CA VAL A 58 -6.40 -11.04 -2.05
C VAL A 58 -6.02 -12.43 -1.58
N VAL A 59 -4.98 -12.54 -0.76
CA VAL A 59 -4.84 -13.69 0.14
C VAL A 59 -5.93 -13.53 1.19
N PRO A 60 -6.89 -14.46 1.31
CA PRO A 60 -7.87 -14.41 2.39
C PRO A 60 -7.12 -14.35 3.73
N LEU A 61 -7.48 -13.41 4.60
CA LEU A 61 -6.94 -13.29 5.97
C LEU A 61 -7.05 -14.60 6.79
N ALA A 62 -7.85 -15.56 6.34
CA ALA A 62 -7.94 -16.91 6.89
C ALA A 62 -6.76 -17.85 6.56
N ALA A 63 -5.81 -17.44 5.71
CA ALA A 63 -4.66 -18.25 5.31
C ALA A 63 -3.51 -18.26 6.33
N HIS A 64 -3.66 -17.59 7.47
CA HIS A 64 -2.73 -17.62 8.60
C HIS A 64 -3.28 -18.47 9.74
N ARG A 65 -3.34 -19.79 9.52
CA ARG A 65 -3.53 -20.77 10.59
C ARG A 65 -2.58 -21.94 10.41
#